data_AF-A0A1Y3MUA0-F1
#
_entry.id   AF-A0A1Y3MUA0-F1
#
_cell.length_a   1.000
_cell.length_b   1.000
_cell.length_c   1.000
_cell.angle_alpha   90.00
_cell.angle_beta   90.00
_cell.angle_gamma   90.00
#
_symmetry.space_group_name_H-M   'P 1'
#
loop_
_entity.id
_entity.type
_entity.pdbx_description
1 polymer ?
#
loop_
_entity_poly.entity_id
_entity_poly.type
_entity_poly.pdbx_seq_one_letter_code
_entity_poly.pdbx_strand_id
1 'polypeptide(L)'
;LSGGQKRKLCIGLALIGNPKFLFLDEPTTSLDPLSRRKIWDILLKIKKDRVIILCTHYMDEADILTDRKIIINNGNIRCSGSSVYLKNHFNMQYLLNIETKANYMFQNDIENIILKHIPEAKYSSHQPSHHENKMSNDTIVSDSPDVAGNMEKNQCFTWLLPMSSSNHYYELFRELE
;
A
#
# COMPACT_ATOMS: atom_id res chain seq x y z
N LEU A 1 -5.64 -9.29 -29.30
CA LEU A 1 -5.08 -8.44 -28.22
C LEU A 1 -5.40 -9.07 -26.86
N SER A 2 -4.41 -9.20 -25.97
CA SER A 2 -4.64 -9.55 -24.56
C SER A 2 -5.49 -8.50 -23.85
N GLY A 3 -6.05 -8.81 -22.68
CA GLY A 3 -6.83 -7.85 -21.89
C GLY A 3 -6.09 -6.53 -21.65
N GLY A 4 -4.82 -6.63 -21.22
CA GLY A 4 -3.97 -5.46 -21.04
C GLY A 4 -3.65 -4.71 -22.33
N GLN A 5 -3.47 -5.40 -23.46
CA GLN A 5 -3.30 -4.71 -24.76
C GLN A 5 -4.58 -3.98 -25.18
N LYS A 6 -5.77 -4.56 -24.99
CA LYS A 6 -7.04 -3.89 -25.27
C LYS A 6 -7.18 -2.62 -24.42
N ARG A 7 -6.83 -2.69 -23.13
CA ARG A 7 -6.85 -1.53 -22.23
C ARG A 7 -5.90 -0.41 -22.70
N LYS A 8 -4.68 -0.75 -23.11
CA LYS A 8 -3.73 0.21 -23.69
C LYS A 8 -4.28 0.89 -24.95
N LEU A 9 -4.94 0.13 -25.82
CA LEU A 9 -5.59 0.66 -27.02
C LEU A 9 -6.74 1.62 -26.65
N CYS A 10 -7.59 1.26 -25.69
CA CYS A 10 -8.66 2.13 -25.21
C CYS A 10 -8.13 3.47 -24.67
N ILE A 11 -7.03 3.44 -23.90
CA ILE A 11 -6.37 4.67 -23.43
C ILE A 11 -5.86 5.47 -24.63
N GLY A 12 -5.16 4.85 -25.58
CA GLY A 12 -4.69 5.53 -26.78
C GLY A 12 -5.81 6.21 -27.57
N LEU A 13 -6.95 5.53 -27.74
CA LEU A 13 -8.13 6.08 -28.40
C LEU A 13 -8.71 7.27 -27.62
N ALA A 14 -8.75 7.21 -26.29
CA ALA A 14 -9.21 8.32 -25.46
C ALA A 14 -8.28 9.55 -25.55
N LEU A 15 -7.02 9.38 -25.94
CA LEU A 15 -6.03 10.45 -26.03
C LEU A 15 -5.91 11.08 -27.41
N ILE A 16 -6.31 10.39 -28.48
CA ILE A 16 -6.02 10.79 -29.88
C ILE A 16 -6.53 12.19 -30.24
N GLY A 17 -7.67 12.60 -29.68
CA GLY A 17 -8.29 13.89 -29.95
C GLY A 17 -7.78 15.04 -29.08
N ASN A 18 -6.71 14.83 -28.29
CA ASN A 18 -6.22 15.77 -27.28
C ASN A 18 -7.34 16.43 -26.44
N PRO A 19 -8.21 15.65 -25.78
CA PRO A 19 -9.36 16.21 -25.09
C PRO A 19 -8.96 17.03 -23.86
N LYS A 20 -9.68 18.13 -23.60
CA LYS A 20 -9.51 18.93 -22.36
C LYS A 20 -9.99 18.20 -21.11
N PHE A 21 -10.94 17.28 -21.28
CA PHE A 21 -11.53 16.47 -20.22
C PHE A 21 -11.38 14.99 -20.56
N LEU A 22 -10.75 14.22 -19.68
CA LEU A 22 -10.49 12.80 -19.86
C LEU A 22 -11.13 12.02 -18.71
N PHE A 23 -11.98 11.04 -19.04
CA PHE A 23 -12.60 10.14 -18.08
C PHE A 23 -12.03 8.74 -18.26
N LEU A 24 -11.52 8.15 -17.18
CA LEU A 24 -10.87 6.85 -17.19
C LEU A 24 -11.48 5.95 -16.12
N ASP A 25 -12.08 4.84 -16.53
CA ASP A 25 -12.57 3.84 -15.60
C ASP A 25 -11.61 2.64 -15.54
N GLU A 26 -10.98 2.45 -14.39
CA GLU A 26 -10.03 1.36 -14.13
C GLU A 26 -8.91 1.26 -15.17
N PRO A 27 -8.16 2.35 -15.46
CA PRO A 27 -7.28 2.43 -16.62
C PRO A 27 -6.14 1.41 -16.61
N THR A 28 -5.71 0.93 -15.44
CA THR A 28 -4.56 0.03 -15.31
C THR A 28 -4.90 -1.38 -14.87
N THR A 29 -6.19 -1.70 -14.81
CA THR A 29 -6.67 -3.06 -14.54
C THR A 29 -6.21 -4.04 -15.63
N SER A 30 -5.77 -5.23 -15.20
CA SER A 30 -5.23 -6.29 -16.07
C SER A 30 -3.92 -5.96 -16.79
N LEU A 31 -3.19 -4.93 -16.32
CA LEU A 31 -1.81 -4.65 -16.73
C LEU A 31 -0.82 -5.25 -15.72
N ASP A 32 0.31 -5.73 -16.23
CA ASP A 32 1.48 -6.05 -15.41
C ASP A 32 2.04 -4.77 -14.73
N PRO A 33 2.79 -4.90 -13.63
CA PRO A 33 3.30 -3.75 -12.88
C PRO A 33 4.13 -2.76 -13.71
N LEU A 34 4.92 -3.24 -14.69
CA LEU A 34 5.74 -2.38 -15.54
C LEU A 34 4.87 -1.60 -16.53
N SER A 35 3.91 -2.26 -17.19
CA SER A 35 2.95 -1.61 -18.08
C SER A 35 2.10 -0.57 -17.34
N ARG A 36 1.70 -0.85 -16.09
CA ARG A 36 0.97 0.09 -15.25
C ARG A 36 1.76 1.38 -15.02
N ARG A 37 3.03 1.26 -14.59
CA ARG A 37 3.91 2.43 -14.39
C ARG A 37 4.07 3.26 -15.66
N LYS A 38 4.22 2.62 -16.82
CA LYS A 38 4.29 3.33 -18.12
C LYS A 38 3.00 4.13 -18.41
N ILE A 39 1.83 3.58 -18.09
CA ILE A 39 0.57 4.31 -18.21
C ILE A 39 0.54 5.48 -17.23
N TRP A 40 0.98 5.29 -15.99
CA TRP A 40 1.05 6.37 -15.02
C TRP A 40 1.93 7.53 -15.50
N ASP A 41 3.12 7.23 -16.03
CA ASP A 41 4.02 8.24 -16.59
C ASP A 41 3.38 9.02 -17.74
N ILE A 42 2.61 8.34 -18.61
CA ILE A 42 1.88 8.99 -19.70
C ILE A 42 0.80 9.91 -19.13
N LEU A 43 -0.02 9.42 -18.18
CA LEU A 43 -1.10 10.20 -17.57
C LEU A 43 -0.56 11.43 -16.84
N LEU A 44 0.56 11.32 -16.12
CA LEU A 44 1.23 12.43 -15.46
C LEU A 44 1.74 13.48 -16.46
N LYS A 45 2.29 13.06 -17.60
CA LYS A 45 2.77 13.98 -18.64
C LYS A 45 1.65 14.78 -19.29
N ILE A 46 0.52 14.15 -19.57
CA ILE A 46 -0.63 14.79 -20.25
C ILE A 46 -1.55 15.54 -19.29
N LYS A 47 -1.35 15.42 -17.97
CA LYS A 47 -2.14 16.08 -16.93
C LYS A 47 -2.05 17.59 -17.01
N LYS A 48 -0.91 18.12 -17.47
CA LYS A 48 -0.74 19.56 -17.66
C LYS A 48 -1.77 20.07 -18.67
N ASP A 49 -2.50 21.12 -18.30
CA ASP A 49 -3.54 21.76 -19.12
C ASP A 49 -4.76 20.86 -19.44
N ARG A 50 -4.98 19.81 -18.66
CA ARG A 50 -6.10 18.85 -18.82
C ARG A 50 -6.74 18.50 -17.49
N VAL A 51 -8.06 18.30 -17.50
CA VAL A 51 -8.78 17.68 -16.37
C VAL A 51 -8.90 16.18 -16.61
N ILE A 52 -8.38 15.38 -15.68
CA ILE A 52 -8.47 13.93 -15.71
C ILE A 52 -9.30 13.47 -14.52
N ILE A 53 -10.39 12.76 -14.79
CA ILE A 53 -11.20 12.07 -13.78
C ILE A 53 -10.95 10.59 -13.98
N LEU A 54 -10.44 9.93 -12.94
CA LEU A 54 -10.18 8.50 -12.96
C LEU A 54 -10.87 7.80 -11.80
N CYS A 55 -11.41 6.62 -12.08
CA CYS A 55 -11.90 5.67 -11.09
C CYS A 55 -10.89 4.53 -10.98
N THR A 56 -10.48 4.20 -9.76
CA THR A 56 -9.57 3.10 -9.49
C THR A 56 -9.82 2.53 -8.11
N HIS A 57 -9.67 1.23 -7.97
CA HIS A 57 -9.57 0.53 -6.69
C HIS A 57 -8.12 0.42 -6.19
N TYR A 58 -7.13 0.82 -6.98
CA TYR A 58 -5.72 0.81 -6.58
C TYR A 58 -5.36 2.11 -5.85
N MET A 59 -5.11 2.02 -4.54
CA MET A 59 -4.78 3.21 -3.74
C MET A 59 -3.45 3.85 -4.17
N ASP A 60 -2.46 3.05 -4.59
CA ASP A 60 -1.18 3.55 -5.12
C ASP A 60 -1.38 4.40 -6.39
N GLU A 61 -2.29 3.98 -7.27
CA GLU A 61 -2.64 4.72 -8.47
C GLU A 61 -3.27 6.07 -8.11
N ALA A 62 -4.22 6.05 -7.17
CA ALA A 62 -4.84 7.27 -6.69
C ALA A 62 -3.83 8.19 -5.99
N ASP A 63 -2.90 7.66 -5.21
CA ASP A 63 -1.85 8.43 -4.52
C ASP A 63 -0.89 9.11 -5.51
N ILE A 64 -0.54 8.45 -6.61
CA ILE A 64 0.45 8.97 -7.57
C ILE A 64 -0.18 9.91 -8.61
N LEU A 65 -1.37 9.59 -9.13
CA LEU A 65 -1.93 10.31 -10.27
C LEU A 65 -2.78 11.53 -9.88
N THR A 66 -3.48 11.46 -8.75
CA THR A 66 -4.56 12.41 -8.43
C THR A 66 -4.09 13.53 -7.50
N ASP A 67 -4.55 14.76 -7.76
CA ASP A 67 -4.35 15.89 -6.82
C ASP A 67 -5.35 15.82 -5.66
N ARG A 68 -6.53 15.24 -5.92
CA ARG A 68 -7.65 15.16 -5.02
C ARG A 68 -8.39 13.85 -5.23
N LYS A 69 -8.77 13.20 -4.13
CA LYS A 69 -9.56 11.98 -4.09
C LYS A 69 -10.97 12.26 -3.62
N ILE A 70 -11.89 11.41 -4.05
CA ILE A 70 -13.27 11.39 -3.59
C ILE A 70 -13.57 9.93 -3.26
N ILE A 71 -13.94 9.65 -2.01
CA ILE A 71 -14.37 8.32 -1.59
C ILE A 71 -15.90 8.32 -1.58
N ILE A 72 -16.49 7.40 -2.35
CA ILE A 72 -17.94 7.25 -2.49
C ILE A 72 -18.35 5.94 -1.82
N ASN A 73 -19.44 5.97 -1.05
CA ASN A 73 -20.05 4.77 -0.48
C ASN A 73 -21.58 4.94 -0.46
N ASN A 74 -22.31 3.94 -0.95
CA ASN A 74 -23.77 3.93 -1.08
C ASN A 74 -24.32 5.22 -1.71
N GLY A 75 -23.77 5.60 -2.87
CA GLY A 75 -24.19 6.78 -3.64
C GLY A 75 -23.83 8.14 -3.02
N ASN A 76 -23.16 8.16 -1.87
CA ASN A 76 -22.81 9.39 -1.16
C ASN A 76 -21.30 9.60 -1.09
N ILE A 77 -20.86 10.85 -1.25
CA ILE A 77 -19.47 11.23 -1.00
C ILE A 77 -19.22 11.17 0.51
N ARG A 78 -18.29 10.32 0.93
CA ARG A 78 -17.90 10.17 2.34
C ARG A 78 -16.79 11.12 2.72
N CYS A 79 -15.82 11.31 1.85
CA CYS A 79 -14.75 12.28 2.06
C CYS A 79 -14.11 12.70 0.74
N SER A 80 -13.44 13.85 0.78
CA SER A 80 -12.71 14.38 -0.36
C SER A 80 -11.54 15.26 0.09
N GLY A 81 -10.40 15.12 -0.57
CA GLY A 81 -9.20 15.88 -0.28
C GLY A 81 -7.96 15.28 -0.92
N SER A 82 -6.81 15.91 -0.70
CA SER A 82 -5.52 15.31 -1.10
C SER A 82 -5.21 14.09 -0.25
N SER A 83 -4.27 13.25 -0.69
CA SER A 83 -3.81 12.10 0.09
C SER A 83 -3.37 12.48 1.50
N VAL A 84 -2.57 13.54 1.62
CA VAL A 84 -2.05 14.01 2.90
C VAL A 84 -3.18 14.50 3.79
N TYR A 85 -4.12 15.29 3.25
CA TYR A 85 -5.27 15.77 4.00
C TYR A 85 -6.10 14.61 4.53
N LEU A 86 -6.45 13.63 3.68
CA LEU A 86 -7.29 12.51 4.09
C LEU A 86 -6.58 11.63 5.13
N LYS A 87 -5.29 11.36 4.93
CA LYS A 87 -4.48 10.60 5.88
C LYS A 87 -4.45 11.27 7.27
N ASN A 88 -4.28 12.58 7.33
CA ASN A 88 -4.31 13.33 8.59
C ASN A 88 -5.72 13.44 9.19
N HIS A 89 -6.73 13.73 8.37
CA HIS A 89 -8.12 13.91 8.81
C HIS A 89 -8.70 12.65 9.45
N PHE A 90 -8.34 11.48 8.93
CA PHE A 90 -8.75 10.18 9.48
C PHE A 90 -7.77 9.61 10.52
N ASN A 91 -6.80 10.41 10.98
CA ASN A 91 -5.78 10.01 11.94
C ASN A 91 -5.10 8.67 11.56
N MET A 92 -4.76 8.52 10.27
CA MET A 92 -4.08 7.34 9.78
C MET A 92 -2.67 7.25 10.40
N GLN A 93 -2.20 6.03 10.58
CA GLN A 93 -0.90 5.72 11.17
C GLN A 93 -0.15 4.76 10.28
N TYR A 94 1.18 4.76 10.37
CA TYR A 94 2.02 3.76 9.73
C TYR A 94 2.15 2.54 10.63
N LEU A 95 2.17 1.35 10.04
CA LEU A 95 2.49 0.11 10.74
C LEU A 95 3.97 -0.18 10.56
N LEU A 96 4.72 -0.15 11.65
CA LEU A 96 6.10 -0.61 11.70
C LEU A 96 6.10 -2.06 12.17
N ASN A 97 6.36 -2.98 11.23
CA ASN A 97 6.57 -4.40 11.54
C ASN A 97 8.06 -4.67 11.64
N ILE A 98 8.48 -5.21 12.78
CA ILE A 98 9.87 -5.60 13.04
C ILE A 98 9.90 -7.10 13.26
N GLU A 99 10.66 -7.78 12.41
CA GLU A 99 10.95 -9.19 12.55
C GLU A 99 12.36 -9.37 13.10
N THR A 100 12.46 -10.07 14.23
CA THR A 100 13.74 -10.37 14.87
C THR A 100 13.82 -11.85 15.20
N LYS A 101 15.04 -12.38 15.21
CA LYS A 101 15.30 -13.73 15.69
C LYS A 101 15.15 -13.75 17.21
N ALA A 102 14.49 -14.77 17.76
CA ALA A 102 14.18 -14.86 19.19
C ALA A 102 15.35 -14.67 20.17
N ASN A 103 16.60 -14.78 19.71
CA ASN A 103 17.80 -14.66 20.53
C ASN A 103 18.48 -13.27 20.50
N TYR A 104 18.00 -12.32 19.67
CA TYR A 104 18.71 -11.05 19.42
C TYR A 104 18.16 -9.85 20.16
N MET A 105 16.83 -9.67 20.18
CA MET A 105 16.20 -8.56 20.90
C MET A 105 14.85 -8.96 21.44
N PHE A 106 14.56 -8.53 22.67
CA PHE A 106 13.23 -8.64 23.24
C PHE A 106 12.38 -7.45 22.83
N GLN A 107 11.05 -7.62 22.90
CA GLN A 107 10.08 -6.55 22.60
C GLN A 107 10.43 -5.22 23.30
N ASN A 108 10.85 -5.30 24.57
CA ASN A 108 11.17 -4.12 25.38
C ASN A 108 12.38 -3.34 24.84
N ASP A 109 13.38 -4.02 24.29
CA ASP A 109 14.57 -3.36 23.75
C ASP A 109 14.20 -2.57 22.48
N ILE A 110 13.38 -3.17 21.63
CA ILE A 110 12.85 -2.54 20.42
C ILE A 110 11.92 -1.38 20.79
N GLU A 111 11.04 -1.57 21.78
CA GLU A 111 10.14 -0.53 22.26
C GLU A 111 10.92 0.68 22.80
N ASN A 112 12.00 0.46 23.54
CA ASN A 112 12.87 1.55 24.02
C ASN A 112 13.48 2.36 22.87
N ILE A 113 13.95 1.70 21.81
CA ILE A 113 14.48 2.37 20.61
C ILE A 113 13.38 3.17 19.91
N ILE A 114 12.19 2.58 19.75
CA ILE A 114 11.07 3.24 19.09
C ILE A 114 10.61 4.46 19.90
N LEU A 115 10.39 4.31 21.21
CA LEU A 115 9.90 5.40 22.07
C LEU A 115 10.93 6.52 22.25
N LYS A 116 12.22 6.22 22.12
CA LYS A 116 13.29 7.24 22.10
C LYS A 116 13.15 8.20 20.91
N HIS A 117 12.78 7.70 19.73
CA HIS A 117 12.61 8.53 18.52
C HIS A 117 11.18 9.03 18.32
N ILE A 118 10.20 8.23 18.70
CA ILE A 118 8.77 8.49 18.50
C ILE A 118 8.02 8.14 19.79
N PRO A 119 7.96 9.07 20.77
CA PRO A 119 7.29 8.83 22.05
C PRO A 119 5.80 8.54 21.95
N GLU A 120 5.16 8.97 20.85
CA GLU A 120 3.73 8.77 20.59
C GLU A 120 3.42 7.41 19.93
N ALA A 121 4.44 6.60 19.64
CA ALA A 121 4.26 5.28 19.03
C ALA A 121 3.48 4.36 19.98
N LYS A 122 2.61 3.51 19.41
CA LYS A 122 1.81 2.56 20.19
C LYS A 122 2.10 1.14 19.76
N TYR A 123 2.49 0.29 20.70
CA TYR A 123 2.58 -1.14 20.43
C TYR A 123 1.20 -1.70 20.07
N SER A 124 1.13 -2.47 18.99
CA SER A 124 -0.06 -3.17 18.54
C SER A 124 0.18 -4.67 18.68
N SER A 125 -0.48 -5.28 19.67
CA SER A 125 -0.50 -6.74 19.84
C SER A 125 -1.32 -7.48 18.78
N HIS A 126 -2.00 -6.74 17.89
CA HIS A 126 -2.70 -7.34 16.76
C HIS A 126 -1.67 -7.82 15.74
N GLN A 127 -1.44 -9.14 15.71
CA GLN A 127 -0.92 -9.79 14.52
C GLN A 127 -1.80 -9.35 13.34
N PRO A 128 -1.24 -8.80 12.26
CA PRO A 128 -2.03 -8.55 11.07
C PRO A 128 -2.62 -9.89 10.65
N SER A 129 -3.94 -10.01 10.73
CA SER A 129 -4.67 -11.06 10.04
C SER A 129 -4.34 -10.89 8.57
N HIS A 130 -3.39 -11.69 8.08
CA HIS A 130 -3.30 -11.95 6.67
C HIS A 130 -4.72 -12.34 6.25
N HIS A 131 -5.34 -11.52 5.39
CA HIS A 131 -6.48 -11.97 4.61
C HIS A 131 -5.96 -13.04 3.65
N GLU A 132 -5.62 -14.21 4.19
CA GLU A 132 -5.60 -15.45 3.43
C GLU A 132 -7.06 -15.72 3.10
N ASN A 133 -7.39 -15.55 1.83
CA ASN A 133 -8.54 -16.22 1.25
C ASN A 133 -8.43 -17.70 1.62
N LYS A 134 -9.28 -18.15 2.55
CA LYS A 134 -9.62 -19.56 2.71
C LYS A 134 -10.26 -20.02 1.40
N MET A 135 -9.43 -20.48 0.47
CA MET A 135 -9.85 -21.41 -0.56
C MET A 135 -9.66 -22.80 0.02
N SER A 136 -10.76 -23.54 0.07
CA SER A 136 -10.90 -24.87 0.63
C SER A 136 -9.84 -25.85 0.10
N ASN A 137 -9.00 -26.38 0.98
CA ASN A 137 -8.18 -27.56 0.69
C ASN A 137 -8.89 -28.78 1.25
N ASP A 138 -9.54 -29.53 0.36
CA ASP A 138 -9.81 -30.95 0.57
C ASP A 138 -8.56 -31.75 0.13
N THR A 139 -8.13 -32.64 1.03
CA THR A 139 -7.63 -33.99 0.71
C THR A 139 -6.11 -34.23 0.57
N ILE A 140 -5.60 -34.89 1.63
CA ILE A 140 -4.64 -36.03 1.70
C ILE A 140 -3.14 -35.76 1.96
N VAL A 141 -2.73 -36.42 3.06
CA VAL A 141 -1.43 -36.67 3.67
C VAL A 141 -0.51 -37.52 2.78
N SER A 142 0.80 -37.24 2.82
CA SER A 142 1.82 -38.30 2.77
C SER A 142 3.10 -37.90 3.51
N ASP A 143 3.60 -38.87 4.27
CA ASP A 143 4.73 -38.85 5.18
C ASP A 143 6.09 -38.56 4.52
N SER A 144 6.98 -37.89 5.25
CA SER A 144 8.36 -38.34 5.45
C SER A 144 8.98 -37.61 6.66
N PRO A 145 9.68 -38.33 7.57
CA PRO A 145 10.48 -37.74 8.64
C PRO A 145 11.83 -37.27 8.08
N ASP A 146 12.55 -36.45 8.84
CA ASP A 146 13.92 -36.00 8.57
C ASP A 146 14.05 -34.71 7.74
N VAL A 147 13.90 -33.55 8.40
CA VAL A 147 14.94 -32.51 8.59
C VAL A 147 14.46 -31.63 9.74
N ALA A 148 14.78 -31.99 10.98
CA ALA A 148 14.70 -31.06 12.13
C ALA A 148 15.87 -30.07 12.04
N GLY A 149 15.84 -29.21 11.02
CA GLY A 149 16.64 -27.99 11.03
C GLY A 149 16.07 -27.10 12.12
N ASN A 150 16.92 -26.59 13.02
CA ASN A 150 16.56 -25.57 14.00
C ASN A 150 15.88 -24.39 13.27
N MET A 151 14.55 -24.40 13.22
CA MET A 151 13.76 -23.25 12.81
C MET A 151 13.87 -22.26 13.96
N GLU A 152 14.87 -21.37 13.88
CA GLU A 152 14.92 -20.17 14.70
C GLU A 152 13.55 -19.49 14.57
N LYS A 153 12.76 -19.51 15.64
CA LYS A 153 11.45 -18.88 15.62
C LYS A 153 11.65 -17.38 15.51
N ASN A 154 11.35 -16.80 14.35
CA ASN A 154 11.27 -15.36 14.19
C ASN A 154 10.09 -14.85 15.03
N GLN A 155 10.31 -13.74 15.72
CA GLN A 155 9.30 -12.98 16.43
C GLN A 155 8.99 -11.73 15.61
N CYS A 156 7.70 -11.44 15.44
CA CYS A 156 7.23 -10.25 14.73
C CYS A 156 6.50 -9.34 15.72
N PHE A 157 6.90 -8.08 15.76
CA PHE A 157 6.33 -7.06 16.63
C PHE A 157 5.86 -5.88 15.78
N THR A 158 4.70 -5.31 16.11
CA THR A 158 4.10 -4.22 15.34
C THR A 158 3.89 -2.98 16.20
N TRP A 159 4.30 -1.82 15.70
CA TRP A 159 3.99 -0.51 16.29
C TRP A 159 3.24 0.38 15.32
N LEU A 160 2.31 1.17 15.86
CA LEU A 160 1.60 2.24 15.17
C LEU A 160 2.41 3.53 15.32
N LEU A 161 2.92 4.04 14.20
CA LEU A 161 3.66 5.29 14.15
C LEU A 161 2.77 6.44 13.62
N PRO A 162 2.61 7.55 14.36
CA PRO A 162 1.86 8.70 13.91
C PRO A 162 2.49 9.40 12.70
N MET A 163 1.69 9.72 11.68
CA MET A 163 2.21 10.42 10.48
C MET A 163 2.83 11.79 10.77
N SER A 164 2.39 12.45 11.86
CA SER A 164 2.97 13.70 12.37
C SER A 164 4.45 13.59 12.72
N SER A 165 4.92 12.39 13.08
CA SER A 165 6.30 12.13 13.49
C SER A 165 7.19 11.64 12.34
N SER A 166 6.72 11.69 11.09
CA SER A 166 7.43 11.16 9.90
C SER A 166 8.86 11.68 9.71
N ASN A 167 9.19 12.90 10.19
CA ASN A 167 10.54 13.44 10.14
C ASN A 167 11.56 12.64 10.99
N HIS A 168 11.12 11.92 12.01
CA HIS A 168 11.99 11.13 12.89
C HIS A 168 12.16 9.68 12.42
N TYR A 169 11.42 9.27 11.38
CA TYR A 169 11.44 7.87 10.91
C TYR A 169 12.79 7.46 10.36
N TYR A 170 13.51 8.40 9.73
CA TYR A 170 14.85 8.14 9.21
C TYR A 170 15.83 7.73 10.32
N GLU A 171 15.89 8.50 11.42
CA GLU A 171 16.78 8.21 12.54
C GLU A 171 16.37 6.91 13.26
N LEU A 172 15.06 6.65 13.37
CA LEU A 172 14.56 5.39 13.90
C LEU A 172 15.03 4.19 13.07
N PHE A 173 14.86 4.23 11.74
CA PHE A 173 15.27 3.11 10.89
C PHE A 173 16.77 2.89 10.89
N ARG A 174 17.56 3.96 11.01
CA ARG A 174 19.02 3.88 11.12
C ARG A 174 19.50 3.23 12.42
N GLU A 175 18.76 3.37 13.52
CA GLU A 175 19.10 2.71 14.79
C GLU A 175 18.59 1.25 14.86
N LEU A 176 17.60 0.90 14.03
CA LEU A 176 17.07 -0.46 13.93
C LEU A 176 17.82 -1.37 12.94
N GLU A 177 18.60 -0.80 12.02
CA GLU A 177 19.45 -1.51 11.04
C GLU A 177 20.76 -2.01 11.66
#